data_AF-A0A9X6Z753-F1
#
_entry.id   AF-A0A9X6Z753-F1
#
_cell.length_a   1.000
_cell.length_b   1.000
_cell.length_c   1.000
_cell.angle_alpha   90.00
_cell.angle_beta   90.00
_cell.angle_gamma   90.00
#
_symmetry.space_group_name_H-M   'P 1'
#
loop_
_entity.id
_entity.type
_entity.pdbx_description
1 polymer ?
#
loop_
_entity_poly.entity_id
_entity_poly.type
_entity_poly.pdbx_seq_one_letter_code
_entity_poly.pdbx_strand_id
1 'polypeptide(L)'
;MKEIGKCDFCNSDSQYLKELLDNFGEPIMAECFYGCDDPRSIPNEKKEAIEILSINKTDCTLWYDSKWKIETLIEGNYKAFQIIRYFNQNEEELINILANCNNQNDILRLNKYVFNN
;
A
#
# COMPACT_ATOMS: atom_id res chain seq x y z
N MET A 1 7.29 -23.72 4.13
CA MET A 1 6.30 -22.73 3.65
C MET A 1 5.09 -22.84 4.56
N LYS A 2 4.64 -21.70 5.11
CA LYS A 2 3.53 -21.67 6.06
C LYS A 2 2.33 -21.00 5.40
N GLU A 3 1.19 -21.69 5.36
CA GLU A 3 -0.06 -21.10 4.91
C GLU A 3 -0.56 -20.11 5.97
N ILE A 4 -0.96 -18.91 5.55
CA ILE A 4 -1.45 -17.85 6.43
C ILE A 4 -2.95 -17.57 6.29
N GLY A 5 -3.65 -18.35 5.47
CA GLY A 5 -5.07 -18.13 5.19
C GLY A 5 -5.28 -16.94 4.25
N LYS A 6 -6.05 -15.93 4.70
CA LYS A 6 -6.40 -14.76 3.91
C LYS A 6 -5.40 -13.63 4.09
N CYS A 7 -4.89 -13.09 2.99
CA CYS A 7 -3.97 -11.95 3.01
C CYS A 7 -4.73 -10.61 3.00
N ASP A 8 -4.46 -9.73 3.98
CA ASP A 8 -5.09 -8.39 4.08
C ASP A 8 -4.73 -7.42 2.94
N PHE A 9 -3.72 -7.78 2.15
CA PHE A 9 -3.28 -7.02 0.99
C PHE A 9 -4.05 -7.42 -0.27
N CYS A 10 -3.90 -8.67 -0.70
CA CYS A 10 -4.50 -9.17 -1.94
C CYS A 10 -5.88 -9.81 -1.78
N ASN A 11 -6.37 -9.96 -0.54
CA ASN A 11 -7.62 -10.64 -0.18
C ASN A 11 -7.74 -12.08 -0.70
N SER A 12 -6.65 -12.67 -1.17
CA SER A 12 -6.59 -14.04 -1.64
C SER A 12 -6.55 -14.98 -0.46
N ASP A 13 -7.41 -16.00 -0.50
CA ASP A 13 -7.37 -17.14 0.39
C ASP A 13 -6.33 -18.14 -0.16
N SER A 14 -5.46 -18.68 0.70
CA SER A 14 -4.35 -19.61 0.36
C SER A 14 -3.02 -18.94 0.00
N GLN A 15 -2.64 -17.88 0.72
CA GLN A 15 -1.31 -17.27 0.61
C GLN A 15 -0.29 -18.02 1.49
N TYR A 16 0.95 -18.11 1.02
CA TYR A 16 2.05 -18.77 1.72
C TYR A 16 3.10 -17.74 2.12
N LEU A 17 3.71 -17.94 3.28
CA LEU A 17 4.90 -17.21 3.69
C LEU A 17 6.17 -18.01 3.41
N LYS A 18 7.20 -17.27 3.00
CA LYS A 18 8.59 -17.72 2.93
C LYS A 18 9.37 -17.03 4.03
N GLU A 19 10.09 -17.81 4.83
CA GLU A 19 10.99 -17.27 5.85
C GLU A 19 12.29 -16.82 5.17
N LEU A 20 12.70 -15.59 5.46
CA LEU A 20 14.02 -15.08 5.18
C LEU A 20 14.91 -15.43 6.36
N LEU A 21 16.03 -16.08 6.07
CA LEU A 21 17.00 -16.54 7.07
C LEU A 21 18.23 -15.63 7.04
N ASP A 22 18.84 -15.40 8.20
CA ASP A 22 20.16 -14.78 8.27
C ASP A 22 21.29 -15.75 7.86
N ASN A 23 22.54 -15.29 7.94
CA ASN A 23 23.72 -16.09 7.61
C ASN A 23 23.96 -17.29 8.57
N PHE A 24 23.25 -17.33 9.70
CA PHE A 24 23.31 -18.40 10.69
C PHE A 24 22.11 -19.37 10.58
N GLY A 25 21.18 -19.10 9.67
CA GLY A 25 19.99 -19.93 9.44
C GLY A 25 18.82 -19.58 10.35
N GLU A 26 18.88 -18.47 11.11
CA GLU A 26 17.80 -18.03 11.98
C GLU A 26 16.75 -17.20 11.19
N PRO A 27 15.45 -17.42 11.42
CA PRO A 27 14.40 -16.67 10.73
C PRO A 27 14.35 -15.22 11.21
N ILE A 28 14.58 -14.29 10.29
CA ILE A 28 14.60 -12.84 10.57
C ILE A 28 13.33 -12.13 10.08
N MET A 29 12.67 -12.66 9.06
CA MET A 29 11.48 -12.06 8.47
C MET A 29 10.67 -13.13 7.72
N ALA A 30 9.39 -12.86 7.48
CA ALA A 30 8.59 -13.65 6.59
C ALA A 30 8.00 -12.76 5.49
N GLU A 31 8.19 -13.14 4.23
CA GLU A 31 7.64 -12.46 3.06
C GLU A 31 6.55 -13.30 2.39
N CYS A 32 5.69 -12.64 1.60
CA CYS A 32 4.76 -13.37 0.73
C CYS A 32 5.57 -14.26 -0.24
N PHE A 33 5.29 -15.56 -0.24
CA PHE A 33 6.05 -16.55 -1.02
C PHE A 33 6.05 -16.25 -2.51
N TYR A 34 4.92 -15.80 -3.05
CA TYR A 34 4.81 -15.44 -4.46
C TYR A 34 5.48 -14.09 -4.79
N GLY A 35 5.75 -13.25 -3.79
CA GLY A 35 6.15 -11.85 -3.97
C GLY A 35 4.93 -10.95 -4.26
N CYS A 36 5.05 -9.66 -3.94
CA CYS A 36 3.94 -8.71 -4.12
C CYS A 36 3.63 -8.42 -5.60
N ASP A 37 4.60 -8.64 -6.49
CA ASP A 37 4.48 -8.40 -7.93
C ASP A 37 3.97 -9.62 -8.72
N ASP A 38 3.83 -10.80 -8.08
CA ASP A 38 3.25 -11.97 -8.74
C ASP A 38 1.74 -11.75 -8.92
N PRO A 39 1.15 -12.07 -10.09
CA PRO A 39 -0.28 -11.94 -10.35
C PRO A 39 -1.21 -12.57 -9.31
N ARG A 40 -0.74 -13.59 -8.57
CA ARG A 40 -1.47 -14.24 -7.46
C ARG A 40 -1.56 -13.36 -6.21
N SER A 41 -0.65 -12.40 -6.08
CA SER A 41 -0.61 -11.39 -5.03
C SER A 41 -1.20 -10.06 -5.48
N ILE A 42 -1.54 -9.91 -6.77
CA ILE A 42 -2.24 -8.73 -7.28
C ILE A 42 -3.74 -8.89 -6.96
N PRO A 43 -4.36 -7.97 -6.20
CA PRO A 43 -5.80 -8.03 -5.93
C PRO A 43 -6.60 -8.03 -7.24
N ASN A 44 -7.48 -9.01 -7.44
CA ASN A 44 -8.41 -9.04 -8.58
C ASN A 44 -9.59 -8.10 -8.31
N GLU A 45 -9.35 -6.81 -8.43
CA GLU A 45 -10.32 -5.77 -8.13
C GLU A 45 -10.74 -5.01 -9.39
N LYS A 46 -12.00 -4.56 -9.39
CA LYS A 46 -12.53 -3.73 -10.47
C LYS A 46 -11.73 -2.44 -10.55
N LYS A 47 -11.34 -2.05 -11.76
CA LYS A 47 -10.77 -0.73 -12.03
C LYS A 47 -11.85 0.34 -11.89
N GLU A 48 -11.54 1.41 -11.18
CA GLU A 48 -12.39 2.59 -10.99
C GLU A 48 -11.70 3.79 -11.64
N ALA A 49 -12.48 4.68 -12.26
CA ALA A 49 -11.94 5.95 -12.74
C ALA A 49 -11.67 6.86 -11.54
N ILE A 50 -10.41 7.22 -11.32
CA ILE A 50 -9.96 8.08 -10.22
C ILE A 50 -9.47 9.40 -10.80
N GLU A 51 -10.05 10.49 -10.32
CA GLU A 51 -9.57 11.85 -10.55
C GLU A 51 -9.07 12.42 -9.22
N ILE A 52 -7.84 12.91 -9.19
CA ILE A 52 -7.27 13.55 -8.01
C ILE A 52 -7.63 15.04 -8.05
N LEU A 53 -8.40 15.51 -7.07
CA LEU A 53 -8.83 16.91 -6.97
C LEU A 53 -7.83 17.74 -6.17
N SER A 54 -7.33 17.20 -5.07
CA SER A 54 -6.34 17.89 -4.24
C SER A 54 -5.49 16.93 -3.41
N ILE A 55 -4.25 17.33 -3.15
CA ILE A 55 -3.33 16.65 -2.23
C ILE A 55 -2.78 17.73 -1.31
N ASN A 56 -3.02 17.59 -0.01
CA ASN A 56 -2.63 18.58 0.98
C ASN A 56 -1.87 17.92 2.12
N LYS A 57 -0.66 18.39 2.40
CA LYS A 57 0.07 18.01 3.61
C LYS A 57 -0.63 18.68 4.81
N THR A 58 -1.20 17.86 5.69
CA THR A 58 -2.00 18.32 6.83
C THR A 58 -1.22 18.40 8.13
N ASP A 59 -0.20 17.55 8.29
CA ASP A 59 0.59 17.48 9.51
C ASP A 59 1.96 16.86 9.20
N CYS A 60 2.95 17.20 10.02
CA CYS A 60 4.28 16.61 10.04
C CYS A 60 4.56 16.33 11.51
N THR A 61 4.14 15.16 11.99
CA THR A 61 4.08 14.95 13.43
C THR A 61 5.46 14.71 14.03
N LEU A 62 6.46 14.35 13.23
CA LEU A 62 7.91 14.41 13.50
C LEU A 62 8.71 14.32 12.18
N TRP A 63 10.04 14.36 12.25
CA TRP A 63 10.96 14.24 11.10
C TRP A 63 10.89 12.90 10.36
N TYR A 64 10.11 11.94 10.87
CA TYR A 64 9.98 10.61 10.32
C TYR A 64 8.62 10.36 9.63
N ASP A 65 7.61 11.24 9.76
CA ASP A 65 6.30 11.04 9.12
C ASP A 65 5.62 12.33 8.64
N SER A 66 4.71 12.14 7.69
CA SER A 66 3.90 13.19 7.09
C SER A 66 2.48 12.67 6.86
N LYS A 67 1.48 13.49 7.22
CA LYS A 67 0.07 13.18 6.99
C LYS A 67 -0.47 13.99 5.84
N TRP A 68 -1.14 13.33 4.91
CA TRP A 68 -1.66 13.90 3.68
C TRP A 68 -3.16 13.68 3.61
N LYS A 69 -3.91 14.72 3.26
CA LYS A 69 -5.31 14.61 2.88
C LYS A 69 -5.41 14.60 1.37
N ILE A 70 -6.07 13.59 0.83
CA ILE A 70 -6.24 13.39 -0.61
C ILE A 70 -7.72 13.44 -0.92
N GLU A 71 -8.11 14.36 -1.78
CA GLU A 71 -9.48 14.50 -2.25
C GLU A 71 -9.56 14.00 -3.69
N THR A 72 -10.53 13.14 -3.95
CA THR A 72 -10.66 12.42 -5.21
C THR A 72 -12.11 12.38 -5.66
N LEU A 73 -12.30 12.21 -6.96
CA LEU A 73 -13.56 11.80 -7.57
C LEU A 73 -13.38 10.35 -8.05
N ILE A 74 -14.12 9.42 -7.47
CA ILE A 74 -14.07 8.00 -7.84
C ILE A 74 -15.41 7.62 -8.48
N GLU A 75 -15.38 7.30 -9.77
CA GLU A 75 -16.59 7.07 -10.59
C GLU A 75 -17.64 8.20 -10.43
N GLY A 76 -17.19 9.45 -10.37
CA GLY A 76 -18.06 10.63 -10.19
C GLY A 76 -18.46 10.93 -8.75
N ASN A 77 -18.02 10.13 -7.77
CA ASN A 77 -18.34 10.34 -6.36
C ASN A 77 -17.15 10.93 -5.60
N TYR A 78 -17.39 12.00 -4.86
CA TYR A 78 -16.36 12.61 -4.02
C TYR A 78 -15.95 11.67 -2.88
N LYS A 79 -14.64 11.48 -2.70
CA LYS A 79 -14.05 10.76 -1.58
C LYS A 79 -12.79 11.45 -1.09
N ALA A 80 -12.61 11.47 0.22
CA ALA A 80 -11.41 11.98 0.86
C ALA A 80 -10.71 10.87 1.66
N PHE A 81 -9.39 10.81 1.53
CA PHE A 81 -8.52 9.85 2.21
C PHE A 81 -7.51 10.60 3.08
N GLN A 82 -7.16 10.01 4.22
CA GLN A 82 -5.99 10.42 4.99
C GLN A 82 -4.89 9.38 4.80
N ILE A 83 -3.70 9.83 4.40
CA ILE A 83 -2.55 8.97 4.14
C ILE A 83 -1.38 9.38 5.04
N ILE A 84 -0.75 8.43 5.70
CA ILE A 84 0.44 8.62 6.52
C ILE A 84 1.64 8.03 5.79
N ARG A 85 2.67 8.84 5.56
CA ARG A 85 3.90 8.45 4.85
C ARG A 85 5.12 8.76 5.69
N TYR A 86 6.06 7.82 5.74
CA TYR A 86 7.29 7.95 6.51
C TYR A 86 8.43 8.60 5.71
N PHE A 87 9.50 9.04 6.38
CA PHE A 87 10.73 9.61 5.80
C PHE A 87 10.57 10.89 4.99
N ASN A 88 9.61 11.76 5.34
CA ASN A 88 9.36 13.03 4.64
C ASN A 88 9.14 12.87 3.13
N GLN A 89 8.36 11.87 2.74
CA GLN A 89 7.96 11.72 1.36
C GLN A 89 7.38 13.03 0.82
N ASN A 90 7.84 13.45 -0.36
CA ASN A 90 7.39 14.69 -0.98
C ASN A 90 6.09 14.48 -1.78
N GLU A 91 5.43 15.59 -2.12
CA GLU A 91 4.14 15.58 -2.82
C GLU A 91 4.22 14.92 -4.20
N GLU A 92 5.32 15.14 -4.93
CA GLU A 92 5.53 14.62 -6.28
C GLU A 92 5.59 13.08 -6.30
N GLU A 93 6.31 12.49 -5.34
CA GLU A 93 6.34 11.04 -5.17
C GLU A 93 4.96 10.47 -4.83
N LEU A 94 4.20 11.16 -3.98
CA LEU A 94 2.85 10.75 -3.63
C LEU A 94 1.90 10.83 -4.83
N ILE A 95 2.00 11.88 -5.66
CA ILE A 95 1.27 12.01 -6.93
C ILE A 95 1.59 10.82 -7.84
N ASN A 96 2.86 10.48 -8.01
CA ASN A 96 3.29 9.38 -8.88
C ASN A 96 2.74 8.03 -8.38
N ILE A 97 2.70 7.81 -7.06
CA ILE A 97 2.11 6.59 -6.49
C ILE A 97 0.60 6.56 -6.76
N LEU A 98 -0.11 7.67 -6.55
CA LEU A 98 -1.55 7.74 -6.76
C LEU A 98 -1.95 7.58 -8.23
N ALA A 99 -1.12 8.07 -9.15
CA ALA A 99 -1.33 7.88 -10.58
C ALA A 99 -1.32 6.40 -11.01
N ASN A 100 -0.68 5.54 -10.21
CA ASN A 100 -0.65 4.10 -10.43
C ASN A 100 -1.79 3.33 -9.72
N CYS A 101 -2.61 4.01 -8.91
CA CYS A 101 -3.76 3.39 -8.25
C CYS A 101 -4.87 3.10 -9.26
N ASN A 102 -5.41 1.88 -9.24
CA ASN A 102 -6.47 1.47 -10.16
C ASN A 102 -7.86 1.57 -9.53
N ASN A 103 -7.94 1.64 -8.20
CA ASN A 103 -9.20 1.75 -7.46
C ASN A 103 -8.98 2.40 -6.07
N GLN A 104 -10.07 2.64 -5.35
CA GLN A 104 -10.06 3.20 -3.99
C GLN A 104 -9.29 2.33 -2.98
N ASN A 105 -9.27 1.00 -3.17
CA ASN A 105 -8.59 0.09 -2.26
C ASN A 105 -7.07 0.24 -2.38
N ASP A 106 -6.54 0.51 -3.58
CA ASP A 106 -5.13 0.83 -3.78
C ASP A 106 -4.73 2.09 -2.98
N ILE A 107 -5.57 3.13 -3.01
CA ILE A 107 -5.35 4.35 -2.20
C ILE A 107 -5.35 4.01 -0.70
N LEU A 108 -6.31 3.20 -0.24
CA LEU A 108 -6.38 2.77 1.16
C LEU A 108 -5.15 1.94 1.58
N ARG A 109 -4.61 1.11 0.68
CA ARG A 109 -3.42 0.29 0.93
C ARG A 109 -2.15 1.12 1.05
N LEU A 110 -2.11 2.36 0.57
CA LEU A 110 -0.94 3.23 0.76
C LEU A 110 -0.61 3.49 2.23
N ASN A 111 -1.60 3.36 3.13
CA ASN A 111 -1.39 3.38 4.58
C ASN A 111 -0.87 2.05 5.15
N LYS A 112 -1.02 0.94 4.43
CA LYS A 112 -0.58 -0.39 4.85
C LYS A 112 0.85 -0.70 4.39
N TYR A 113 1.33 -0.06 3.32
CA TYR A 113 2.70 -0.19 2.77
C TYR A 113 3.80 0.49 3.62
N VAL A 114 3.66 0.47 4.94
CA VAL A 114 4.59 1.14 5.88
C VAL A 114 5.90 0.37 6.06
N PHE A 115 6.09 -0.78 5.43
CA PHE A 115 7.37 -1.49 5.47
C PHE A 115 7.78 -2.03 4.10
N ASN A 116 8.93 -1.55 3.61
CA ASN A 116 9.94 -2.33 2.92
C ASN A 116 11.26 -1.55 3.07
N ASN A 117 12.13 -2.04 3.96
CA ASN A 117 13.56 -1.72 3.97
C ASN A 117 14.25 -2.57 2.91
#